data_AF-A0A1H7VC67-F1
#
_entry.id   AF-A0A1H7VC67-F1
#
_cell.length_a   1.000
_cell.length_b   1.000
_cell.length_c   1.000
_cell.angle_alpha   90.00
_cell.angle_beta   90.00
_cell.angle_gamma   90.00
#
_symmetry.space_group_name_H-M   'P 1'
#
loop_
_entity.id
_entity.type
_entity.pdbx_description
1 polymer ?
#
loop_
_entity_poly.entity_id
_entity_poly.type
_entity_poly.pdbx_seq_one_letter_code
_entity_poly.pdbx_strand_id
1 'polypeptide(L)'
;MRNTFRCPDCNRHLPIFMQATERKCRDCSEVLQQNSKKRRGNSLDGGSASSTSPESEDTSNADPPVISVRDSSDSDSDPEETNDDSSYNLPSVDYPAENPPVQIYYQPTIPEGFPGLTPCHIFGLGEYRSKRKGRNEFSSKLIDFAKEDDLSKFEYFAPHVDWFIENRFDGDISPDLVTVYPGHHGGYSDALVKVCKELESNYDIVYRELLSRAEHRPQQKNYNKNKERWENQDGSISTTRSLSGETVLLLDDVTTSGASVTVGKNELEDAGANQAIGLCLGISKRSRSIYGTV
;
A
#
# COMPACT_ATOMS: atom_id res chain seq x y z
N MET A 1 16.27 5.71 23.31
CA MET A 1 16.85 6.43 22.15
C MET A 1 15.71 7.00 21.32
N ARG A 2 15.94 8.03 20.48
CA ARG A 2 14.87 8.53 19.58
C ARG A 2 14.74 7.54 18.42
N ASN A 3 13.61 6.85 18.32
CA ASN A 3 13.34 5.86 17.25
C ASN A 3 12.78 6.51 15.98
N THR A 4 12.71 7.84 15.95
CA THR A 4 12.23 8.64 14.82
C THR A 4 13.13 9.84 14.58
N PHE A 5 13.12 10.35 13.35
CA PHE A 5 13.78 11.60 12.95
C PHE A 5 12.82 12.49 12.17
N ARG A 6 13.11 13.78 12.12
CA ARG A 6 12.41 14.74 11.27
C ARG A 6 13.28 15.06 10.07
N CYS A 7 12.81 14.72 8.87
CA CYS A 7 13.51 15.05 7.63
C CYS A 7 13.50 16.58 7.43
N PRO A 8 14.65 17.24 7.22
CA PRO A 8 14.69 18.70 7.07
C PRO A 8 14.04 19.18 5.76
N ASP A 9 14.03 18.34 4.71
CA ASP A 9 13.58 18.75 3.38
C ASP A 9 12.05 18.66 3.23
N CYS A 10 11.43 17.60 3.78
CA CYS A 10 9.97 17.40 3.70
C CYS A 10 9.24 17.56 5.05
N ASN A 11 9.97 17.85 6.13
CA ASN A 11 9.44 17.99 7.49
C ASN A 11 8.69 16.78 8.07
N ARG A 12 8.68 15.63 7.38
CA ARG A 12 8.07 14.39 7.87
C ARG A 12 8.82 13.86 9.08
N HIS A 13 8.06 13.45 10.11
CA HIS A 13 8.58 12.55 11.14
C HIS A 13 8.51 11.13 10.62
N LEU A 14 9.63 10.40 10.65
CA LEU A 14 9.76 9.05 10.10
C LEU A 14 10.58 8.17 11.05
N PRO A 15 10.49 6.83 10.94
CA PRO A 15 11.36 5.92 11.68
C PRO A 15 12.83 6.14 11.33
N ILE A 16 13.72 5.93 12.31
CA ILE A 16 15.16 6.18 12.12
C ILE A 16 15.79 5.33 11.01
N PHE A 17 15.26 4.13 10.75
CA PHE A 17 15.74 3.25 9.69
C PHE A 17 15.47 3.81 8.28
N MET A 18 14.57 4.79 8.12
CA MET A 18 14.33 5.48 6.85
C MET A 18 15.27 6.68 6.64
N GLN A 19 16.23 6.90 7.54
CA GLN A 19 17.22 7.97 7.43
C GLN A 19 18.34 7.52 6.50
N ALA A 20 18.52 8.20 5.37
CA ALA A 20 19.58 7.92 4.41
C ALA A 20 20.89 8.62 4.81
N THR A 21 21.05 9.90 4.46
CA THR A 21 22.24 10.71 4.75
C THR A 21 21.84 12.06 5.34
N GLU A 22 22.68 12.64 6.21
CA GLU A 22 22.49 14.01 6.74
C GLU A 22 21.11 14.29 7.36
N ARG A 23 20.49 13.27 7.99
CA ARG A 23 19.12 13.34 8.52
C ARG A 23 18.02 13.57 7.48
N LYS A 24 18.30 13.36 6.19
CA LYS A 24 17.30 13.32 5.13
C LYS A 24 16.67 11.95 5.06
N CYS A 25 15.38 11.91 4.71
CA CYS A 25 14.73 10.66 4.37
C CYS A 25 15.16 10.19 2.98
N ARG A 26 15.03 8.89 2.72
CA ARG A 26 15.35 8.27 1.44
C ARG A 26 14.71 9.00 0.25
N ASP A 27 13.42 9.30 0.33
CA ASP A 27 12.70 10.01 -0.75
C ASP A 27 13.33 11.35 -1.12
N CYS A 28 13.72 12.15 -0.12
CA CYS A 28 14.33 13.46 -0.37
C CYS A 28 15.76 13.30 -0.89
N SER A 29 16.44 12.22 -0.51
CA SER A 29 17.82 11.94 -0.93
C SER A 29 17.88 11.47 -2.39
N GLU A 30 16.94 10.63 -2.81
CA GLU A 30 16.89 10.08 -4.17
C GLU A 30 16.47 11.13 -5.21
N VAL A 31 15.50 12.00 -4.88
CA VAL A 31 15.12 13.13 -5.74
C VAL A 31 16.31 14.04 -6.03
N LEU A 32 17.18 14.27 -5.04
CA LEU A 32 18.41 15.04 -5.23
C LEU A 32 19.40 14.32 -6.17
N GLN A 33 19.51 13.00 -6.07
CA GLN A 33 20.37 12.21 -6.96
C GLN A 33 19.88 12.24 -8.41
N GLN A 34 18.57 12.05 -8.65
CA GLN A 34 17.98 12.12 -9.99
C GLN A 34 18.18 13.52 -10.63
N ASN A 35 17.96 14.58 -9.86
CA ASN A 35 18.18 15.96 -10.32
C ASN A 35 19.66 16.26 -10.62
N SER A 36 20.59 15.70 -9.85
CA SER A 36 22.03 15.86 -10.10
C SER A 36 22.50 15.16 -11.38
N LYS A 37 21.96 13.97 -11.69
CA LYS A 37 22.24 13.24 -12.93
C LYS A 37 21.69 13.97 -14.16
N LYS A 38 20.47 14.51 -14.07
CA LYS A 38 19.85 15.29 -15.16
C LYS A 38 20.62 16.57 -15.48
N ARG A 39 21.14 17.27 -14.46
CA ARG A 39 21.99 18.48 -14.66
C ARG A 39 23.34 18.17 -15.31
N ARG A 40 23.93 17.00 -15.06
CA ARG A 40 25.17 16.58 -15.71
C ARG A 40 24.96 16.13 -17.16
N GLY A 41 23.82 15.51 -17.47
CA GLY A 41 23.44 15.12 -18.84
C GLY A 41 23.21 16.29 -19.78
N ASN A 42 22.62 17.40 -19.30
CA ASN A 42 22.35 18.59 -20.12
C ASN A 42 23.57 19.48 -20.41
N SER A 43 24.76 19.15 -19.90
CA SER A 43 25.96 19.99 -20.05
C SER A 43 26.94 19.51 -21.13
N LEU A 44 26.57 18.51 -21.94
CA LEU A 44 27.45 17.93 -22.98
C LEU A 44 27.02 18.15 -24.44
N ASP A 45 25.85 18.74 -24.72
CA ASP A 45 25.46 19.09 -26.09
C ASP A 45 25.83 20.54 -26.42
N GLY A 46 27.13 20.74 -26.62
CA GLY A 46 27.72 21.97 -27.14
C GLY A 46 28.63 21.66 -28.33
N GLY A 47 28.03 21.52 -29.52
CA GLY A 47 28.72 21.81 -30.78
C GLY A 47 28.92 20.65 -31.73
N SER A 48 28.07 20.56 -32.76
CA SER A 48 28.54 20.57 -34.15
C SER A 48 27.35 20.84 -35.07
N ALA A 49 27.34 22.04 -35.64
CA ALA A 49 26.49 22.39 -36.76
C ALA A 49 27.10 21.81 -38.05
N SER A 50 26.32 21.09 -38.85
CA SER A 50 26.59 20.97 -40.28
C SER A 50 25.30 21.15 -41.07
N SER A 51 25.31 22.22 -41.85
CA SER A 51 24.36 22.63 -42.86
C SER A 51 24.34 21.69 -44.06
N THR A 52 23.15 21.33 -44.54
CA THR A 52 22.87 21.11 -45.98
C THR A 52 21.36 21.21 -46.23
N SER A 53 20.99 22.06 -47.18
CA SER A 53 19.65 22.21 -47.76
C SER A 53 19.61 21.50 -49.15
N PRO A 54 18.56 21.65 -49.97
CA PRO A 54 17.46 20.69 -50.13
C PRO A 54 17.41 20.07 -51.54
N GLU A 55 16.80 18.90 -51.68
CA GLU A 55 16.37 18.38 -53.00
C GLU A 55 14.91 17.94 -52.96
N SER A 56 14.30 18.12 -54.12
CA SER A 56 12.89 18.19 -54.49
C SER A 56 12.35 16.86 -55.03
N GLU A 57 11.05 16.90 -55.38
CA GLU A 57 10.34 15.98 -56.30
C GLU A 57 9.92 14.61 -55.73
N ASP A 58 8.78 13.99 -56.07
CA ASP A 58 7.52 14.35 -56.74
C ASP A 58 6.63 13.08 -56.68
N THR A 59 5.32 13.20 -56.93
CA THR A 59 4.35 12.11 -57.31
C THR A 59 3.96 11.06 -56.24
N SER A 60 2.75 10.46 -56.16
CA SER A 60 1.45 10.59 -56.84
C SER A 60 0.42 9.66 -56.16
N ASN A 61 -0.84 10.10 -56.06
CA ASN A 61 -2.12 9.38 -56.21
C ASN A 61 -2.23 7.85 -55.97
N ALA A 62 -3.20 7.41 -55.14
CA ALA A 62 -4.52 6.92 -55.61
C ALA A 62 -5.26 6.05 -54.56
N ASP A 63 -6.46 6.48 -54.16
CA ASP A 63 -7.65 5.67 -53.78
C ASP A 63 -8.59 5.61 -55.01
N PRO A 64 -9.72 4.87 -55.06
CA PRO A 64 -10.17 3.60 -54.43
C PRO A 64 -10.73 2.63 -55.53
N PRO A 65 -11.64 1.63 -55.28
CA PRO A 65 -13.06 1.95 -55.12
C PRO A 65 -13.90 1.02 -54.20
N VAL A 66 -15.04 1.60 -53.85
CA VAL A 66 -16.27 1.08 -53.27
C VAL A 66 -16.90 -0.05 -54.11
N ILE A 67 -17.45 -1.09 -53.46
CA ILE A 67 -18.61 -1.85 -53.94
C ILE A 67 -19.62 -1.98 -52.81
N SER A 68 -20.88 -1.76 -53.15
CA SER A 68 -22.05 -1.73 -52.30
C SER A 68 -23.07 -2.81 -52.69
N VAL A 69 -23.98 -3.03 -51.73
CA VAL A 69 -25.38 -3.49 -51.82
C VAL A 69 -25.70 -5.00 -51.79
N ARG A 70 -26.71 -5.27 -50.95
CA ARG A 70 -27.74 -6.35 -50.94
C ARG A 70 -27.43 -7.55 -50.06
N ASP A 71 -28.37 -8.17 -49.37
CA ASP A 71 -29.73 -7.90 -48.84
C ASP A 71 -30.15 -9.27 -48.23
N SER A 72 -31.07 -9.25 -47.27
CA SER A 72 -32.00 -10.36 -46.92
C SER A 72 -31.63 -11.34 -45.79
N SER A 73 -32.60 -11.37 -44.85
CA SER A 73 -33.27 -12.50 -44.20
C SER A 73 -32.54 -13.32 -43.12
N ASP A 74 -33.00 -13.10 -41.89
CA ASP A 74 -33.68 -14.08 -41.03
C ASP A 74 -33.30 -15.56 -41.24
N SER A 75 -32.65 -16.15 -40.23
CA SER A 75 -33.06 -17.46 -39.71
C SER A 75 -32.41 -17.72 -38.36
N ASP A 76 -33.26 -18.19 -37.46
CA ASP A 76 -33.00 -18.55 -36.09
C ASP A 76 -31.84 -19.55 -35.93
N SER A 77 -31.10 -19.34 -34.85
CA SER A 77 -29.94 -20.08 -34.39
C SER A 77 -30.30 -21.43 -33.75
N ASP A 78 -29.64 -22.48 -34.24
CA ASP A 78 -29.16 -23.68 -33.52
C ASP A 78 -27.61 -23.59 -33.48
N PRO A 79 -26.82 -24.41 -32.75
CA PRO A 79 -27.02 -25.19 -31.53
C PRO A 79 -25.89 -24.95 -30.48
N GLU A 80 -25.90 -25.74 -29.40
CA GLU A 80 -24.78 -25.93 -28.46
C GLU A 80 -23.46 -26.31 -29.17
N GLU A 81 -22.33 -25.73 -28.75
CA GLU A 81 -21.12 -26.50 -28.41
C GLU A 81 -20.02 -25.65 -27.76
N THR A 82 -19.31 -26.33 -26.87
CA THR A 82 -18.12 -25.97 -26.10
C THR A 82 -16.98 -25.39 -26.93
N ASN A 83 -16.20 -24.46 -26.36
CA ASN A 83 -14.76 -24.40 -26.57
C ASN A 83 -14.03 -23.80 -25.36
N ASP A 84 -13.15 -24.66 -24.84
CA ASP A 84 -11.97 -24.39 -24.05
C ASP A 84 -10.95 -23.71 -24.97
N ASP A 85 -10.47 -22.50 -24.64
CA ASP A 85 -9.17 -22.05 -25.13
C ASP A 85 -8.51 -21.08 -24.15
N SER A 86 -7.43 -21.60 -23.58
CA SER A 86 -6.48 -20.93 -22.72
C SER A 86 -5.58 -20.00 -23.54
N SER A 87 -5.72 -18.69 -23.35
CA SER A 87 -4.62 -17.77 -23.57
C SER A 87 -4.77 -16.56 -22.65
N TYR A 88 -4.08 -16.60 -21.51
CA TYR A 88 -3.90 -15.45 -20.63
C TYR A 88 -2.97 -14.44 -21.31
N ASN A 89 -3.52 -13.60 -22.18
CA ASN A 89 -2.90 -12.34 -22.55
C ASN A 89 -3.23 -11.33 -21.45
N LEU A 90 -2.38 -11.29 -20.42
CA LEU A 90 -2.39 -10.18 -19.48
C LEU A 90 -2.00 -8.91 -20.24
N PRO A 91 -2.86 -7.87 -20.27
CA PRO A 91 -2.52 -6.63 -20.93
C PRO A 91 -1.34 -5.96 -20.22
N SER A 92 -0.38 -5.50 -21.02
CA SER A 92 0.76 -4.70 -20.58
C SER A 92 0.26 -3.45 -19.84
N VAL A 93 0.63 -3.33 -18.56
CA VAL A 93 0.22 -2.21 -17.71
C VAL A 93 1.07 -1.00 -18.03
N ASP A 94 0.57 -0.14 -18.90
CA ASP A 94 1.02 1.25 -18.97
C ASP A 94 0.48 1.97 -17.73
N TYR A 95 1.37 2.32 -16.80
CA TYR A 95 1.07 3.13 -15.61
C TYR A 95 1.34 4.62 -15.89
N PRO A 96 0.33 5.44 -16.24
CA PRO A 96 0.44 6.88 -16.17
C PRO A 96 -0.08 7.40 -14.82
N ALA A 97 0.60 8.44 -14.33
CA ALA A 97 0.38 9.10 -13.07
C ALA A 97 -1.04 9.65 -12.87
N GLU A 98 -1.89 9.00 -12.04
CA GLU A 98 -2.93 9.64 -11.21
C GLU A 98 -3.21 8.86 -9.88
N ASN A 99 -2.15 8.46 -9.17
CA ASN A 99 -1.95 8.57 -7.69
C ASN A 99 -1.02 7.49 -7.11
N PRO A 100 0.28 7.80 -7.10
CA PRO A 100 1.02 7.78 -5.84
C PRO A 100 1.67 9.16 -5.61
N PRO A 101 1.88 9.69 -4.37
CA PRO A 101 1.77 9.04 -3.07
C PRO A 101 0.97 9.86 -2.02
N VAL A 102 0.30 9.17 -1.08
CA VAL A 102 0.36 9.59 0.33
C VAL A 102 0.63 8.34 1.16
N GLN A 103 1.91 7.99 1.28
CA GLN A 103 2.32 7.16 2.41
C GLN A 103 2.12 8.00 3.67
N ILE A 104 1.06 7.68 4.41
CA ILE A 104 0.84 8.28 5.72
C ILE A 104 1.69 7.46 6.69
N TYR A 105 2.63 8.12 7.37
CA TYR A 105 3.29 7.53 8.51
C TYR A 105 2.59 7.96 9.79
N TYR A 106 2.35 7.00 10.66
CA TYR A 106 1.77 7.21 11.97
C TYR A 106 2.50 6.38 13.01
N GLN A 107 2.89 7.02 14.11
CA GLN A 107 3.34 6.34 15.31
C GLN A 107 2.35 6.63 16.43
N PRO A 108 1.66 5.62 16.97
CA PRO A 108 0.71 5.80 18.07
C PRO A 108 1.39 6.34 19.32
N THR A 109 0.71 7.24 20.03
CA THR A 109 1.06 7.57 21.40
C THR A 109 0.39 6.57 22.33
N ILE A 110 1.20 5.81 23.06
CA ILE A 110 0.71 4.83 24.05
C ILE A 110 0.20 5.60 25.27
N PRO A 111 -1.04 5.37 25.73
CA PRO A 111 -1.56 5.97 26.94
C PRO A 111 -0.82 5.53 28.20
N GLU A 112 -0.88 6.35 29.25
CA GLU A 112 -0.49 5.92 30.58
C GLU A 112 -1.26 4.67 31.03
N GLY A 113 -0.58 3.71 31.65
CA GLY A 113 -1.13 2.42 32.06
C GLY A 113 -0.67 1.23 31.23
N PHE A 114 0.06 1.44 30.13
CA PHE A 114 0.60 0.37 29.27
C PHE A 114 2.14 0.46 29.13
N PRO A 115 2.90 0.46 30.24
CA PRO A 115 4.34 0.74 30.21
C PRO A 115 5.18 -0.33 29.50
N GLY A 116 4.65 -1.55 29.34
CA GLY A 116 5.33 -2.64 28.63
C GLY A 116 5.23 -2.55 27.10
N LEU A 117 4.29 -1.76 26.58
CA LEU A 117 4.09 -1.63 25.14
C LEU A 117 5.06 -0.61 24.54
N THR A 118 5.57 -0.94 23.36
CA THR A 118 6.35 -0.03 22.53
C THR A 118 5.55 0.41 21.30
N PRO A 119 5.65 1.69 20.85
CA PRO A 119 4.84 2.16 19.74
C PRO A 119 5.16 1.46 18.42
N CYS A 120 4.12 1.05 17.68
CA CYS A 120 4.29 0.50 16.34
C CYS A 120 4.57 1.62 15.31
N HIS A 121 5.44 1.32 14.34
CA HIS A 121 5.57 2.11 13.13
C HIS A 121 4.47 1.68 12.16
N ILE A 122 3.51 2.56 11.88
CA ILE A 122 2.36 2.24 11.03
C ILE A 122 2.44 3.08 9.76
N PHE A 123 2.33 2.42 8.62
CA PHE A 123 2.21 3.03 7.32
C PHE A 123 0.80 2.85 6.77
N GLY A 124 0.34 3.85 6.02
CA GLY A 124 -0.97 3.91 5.39
C GLY A 124 -0.87 4.08 3.90
N LEU A 125 -1.65 3.31 3.13
CA LEU A 125 -1.80 3.53 1.68
C LEU A 125 -2.58 4.81 1.36
N GLY A 126 -3.47 5.23 2.28
CA GLY A 126 -4.19 6.50 2.13
C GLY A 126 -4.92 6.97 3.38
N GLU A 127 -5.56 8.14 3.27
CA GLU A 127 -6.34 8.75 4.36
C GLU A 127 -7.74 8.14 4.44
N TYR A 128 -8.05 7.53 5.59
CA TYR A 128 -9.41 7.05 5.87
C TYR A 128 -10.29 8.14 6.50
N ARG A 129 -11.37 8.49 5.79
CA ARG A 129 -12.43 9.41 6.21
C ARG A 129 -13.72 8.66 6.46
N SER A 130 -14.16 8.69 7.72
CA SER A 130 -15.46 8.14 8.10
C SER A 130 -16.61 8.92 7.47
N LYS A 131 -17.81 8.31 7.40
CA LYS A 131 -19.03 8.94 6.85
C LYS A 131 -19.31 10.33 7.45
N ARG A 132 -19.06 10.50 8.76
CA ARG A 132 -19.26 11.77 9.47
C ARG A 132 -18.30 12.89 9.05
N LYS A 133 -17.16 12.56 8.44
CA LYS A 133 -16.11 13.50 8.04
C LYS A 133 -16.09 13.79 6.53
N GLY A 134 -17.13 13.36 5.80
CA GLY A 134 -17.14 13.43 4.32
C GLY A 134 -16.26 12.32 3.74
N ARG A 135 -16.84 11.13 3.59
CA ARG A 135 -16.19 9.97 2.97
C ARG A 135 -15.77 10.32 1.54
N ASN A 136 -14.50 10.10 1.19
CA ASN A 136 -13.99 10.27 -0.17
C ASN A 136 -14.00 8.92 -0.92
N GLU A 137 -13.66 8.93 -2.20
CA GLU A 137 -13.63 7.73 -3.05
C GLU A 137 -12.73 6.64 -2.46
N PHE A 138 -11.50 6.98 -2.06
CA PHE A 138 -10.57 6.06 -1.41
C PHE A 138 -11.21 5.35 -0.20
N SER A 139 -11.85 6.12 0.69
CA SER A 139 -12.48 5.57 1.90
C SER A 139 -13.74 4.76 1.58
N SER A 140 -14.44 5.05 0.49
CA SER A 140 -15.55 4.21 0.02
C SER A 140 -15.03 2.87 -0.48
N LYS A 141 -14.07 2.88 -1.41
CA LYS A 141 -13.46 1.66 -1.96
C LYS A 141 -12.81 0.81 -0.87
N LEU A 142 -12.20 1.43 0.13
CA LEU A 142 -11.61 0.71 1.27
C LEU A 142 -12.68 -0.03 2.07
N ILE A 143 -13.82 0.61 2.32
CA ILE A 143 -14.92 -0.02 3.07
C ILE A 143 -15.47 -1.19 2.27
N ASP A 144 -15.78 -0.97 0.99
CA ASP A 144 -16.29 -2.03 0.12
C ASP A 144 -15.31 -3.21 0.11
N PHE A 145 -14.02 -2.94 -0.06
CA PHE A 145 -12.99 -3.98 -0.07
C PHE A 145 -12.83 -4.70 1.27
N ALA A 146 -12.46 -3.98 2.33
CA ALA A 146 -11.96 -4.60 3.57
C ALA A 146 -13.01 -4.75 4.67
N LYS A 147 -14.18 -4.10 4.56
CA LYS A 147 -15.27 -4.22 5.54
C LYS A 147 -16.45 -5.01 5.01
N GLU A 148 -16.73 -4.93 3.71
CA GLU A 148 -17.80 -5.68 3.04
C GLU A 148 -17.26 -6.87 2.24
N ASP A 149 -15.94 -7.08 2.24
CA ASP A 149 -15.24 -8.20 1.60
C ASP A 149 -15.46 -8.30 0.08
N ASP A 150 -15.69 -7.14 -0.58
CA ASP A 150 -15.83 -7.06 -2.03
C ASP A 150 -14.46 -7.15 -2.72
N LEU A 151 -14.02 -8.38 -2.98
CA LEU A 151 -12.74 -8.68 -3.62
C LEU A 151 -12.58 -8.06 -5.02
N SER A 152 -13.66 -7.59 -5.68
CA SER A 152 -13.56 -6.86 -6.96
C SER A 152 -12.83 -5.52 -6.82
N LYS A 153 -12.72 -4.99 -5.59
CA LYS A 153 -12.01 -3.75 -5.30
C LYS A 153 -10.50 -3.95 -5.15
N PHE A 154 -10.00 -5.18 -5.18
CA PHE A 154 -8.58 -5.47 -5.06
C PHE A 154 -7.73 -4.72 -6.10
N GLU A 155 -8.18 -4.67 -7.35
CA GLU A 155 -7.47 -3.97 -8.45
C GLU A 155 -7.25 -2.48 -8.18
N TYR A 156 -8.07 -1.87 -7.33
CA TYR A 156 -7.84 -0.50 -6.90
C TYR A 156 -6.69 -0.39 -5.91
N PHE A 157 -6.50 -1.38 -5.04
CA PHE A 157 -5.50 -1.37 -3.97
C PHE A 157 -4.17 -2.00 -4.36
N ALA A 158 -4.16 -2.97 -5.28
CA ALA A 158 -2.94 -3.66 -5.70
C ALA A 158 -1.83 -2.68 -6.15
N PRO A 159 -2.09 -1.68 -7.03
CA PRO A 159 -1.07 -0.70 -7.41
C PRO A 159 -0.49 0.10 -6.25
N HIS A 160 -1.30 0.37 -5.21
CA HIS A 160 -0.85 1.10 -4.02
C HIS A 160 0.02 0.22 -3.12
N VAL A 161 -0.30 -1.07 -3.02
CA VAL A 161 0.49 -2.05 -2.28
C VAL A 161 1.83 -2.26 -2.98
N ASP A 162 1.83 -2.53 -4.28
CA ASP A 162 3.05 -2.76 -5.06
C ASP A 162 3.99 -1.56 -4.99
N TRP A 163 3.44 -0.36 -5.24
CA TRP A 163 4.21 0.88 -5.10
C TRP A 163 4.81 1.02 -3.70
N PHE A 164 4.06 0.69 -2.65
CA PHE A 164 4.56 0.75 -1.28
C PHE A 164 5.72 -0.22 -1.05
N ILE A 165 5.60 -1.48 -1.49
CA ILE A 165 6.67 -2.48 -1.34
C ILE A 165 7.91 -2.06 -2.13
N GLU A 166 7.77 -1.67 -3.39
CA GLU A 166 8.89 -1.25 -4.23
C GLU A 166 9.62 -0.02 -3.69
N ASN A 167 8.90 0.95 -3.12
CA ASN A 167 9.49 2.22 -2.67
C ASN A 167 9.91 2.23 -1.20
N ARG A 168 9.56 1.20 -0.43
CA ARG A 168 9.87 1.13 1.01
C ARG A 168 10.62 -0.12 1.36
N PHE A 169 10.23 -1.24 0.78
CA PHE A 169 10.78 -2.51 1.19
C PHE A 169 11.98 -2.91 0.35
N ASP A 170 12.13 -2.32 -0.85
CA ASP A 170 13.43 -2.29 -1.51
C ASP A 170 14.36 -1.27 -0.81
N GLY A 171 14.84 -1.69 0.36
CA GLY A 171 16.00 -1.15 1.04
C GLY A 171 15.79 -0.43 2.37
N ASP A 172 14.58 0.00 2.78
CA ASP A 172 14.35 0.51 4.17
C ASP A 172 13.91 -0.60 5.14
N ILE A 173 13.11 -1.56 4.67
CA ILE A 173 12.50 -2.65 5.47
C ILE A 173 12.49 -3.92 4.62
N SER A 174 12.95 -5.07 5.12
CA SER A 174 12.86 -6.33 4.37
C SER A 174 12.06 -7.33 5.21
N PRO A 175 10.74 -7.45 5.02
CA PRO A 175 9.93 -8.39 5.77
C PRO A 175 10.15 -9.82 5.26
N ASP A 176 10.38 -10.75 6.16
CA ASP A 176 10.41 -12.18 5.86
C ASP A 176 8.98 -12.76 5.85
N LEU A 177 8.10 -12.20 6.69
CA LEU A 177 6.75 -12.68 6.91
C LEU A 177 5.72 -11.56 6.75
N VAL A 178 4.52 -11.96 6.31
CA VAL A 178 3.33 -11.11 6.34
C VAL A 178 2.19 -11.81 7.05
N THR A 179 1.43 -11.07 7.87
CA THR A 179 0.26 -11.58 8.61
C THR A 179 -0.85 -10.55 8.63
N VAL A 180 -2.09 -11.03 8.73
CA VAL A 180 -3.28 -10.17 8.92
C VAL A 180 -3.58 -10.05 10.41
N TYR A 181 -3.98 -8.87 10.87
CA TYR A 181 -4.51 -8.67 12.20
C TYR A 181 -5.89 -9.35 12.32
N PRO A 182 -6.13 -10.22 13.32
CA PRO A 182 -7.35 -10.98 13.39
C PRO A 182 -8.55 -10.08 13.64
N GLY A 183 -9.61 -10.32 12.87
CA GLY A 183 -10.89 -9.66 12.97
C GLY A 183 -11.56 -9.88 14.32
N HIS A 184 -12.72 -9.26 14.47
CA HIS A 184 -13.40 -9.18 15.76
C HIS A 184 -13.77 -10.53 16.37
N HIS A 185 -14.13 -11.49 15.52
CA HIS A 185 -14.57 -12.82 15.88
C HIS A 185 -13.47 -13.89 15.74
N GLY A 186 -12.21 -13.48 15.59
CA GLY A 186 -11.05 -14.38 15.53
C GLY A 186 -10.70 -14.94 14.15
N GLY A 187 -11.50 -14.69 13.12
CA GLY A 187 -11.14 -14.95 11.72
C GLY A 187 -10.33 -13.82 11.08
N TYR A 188 -9.92 -14.00 9.83
CA TYR A 188 -9.20 -13.02 9.03
C TYR A 188 -10.13 -12.46 7.94
N SER A 189 -9.86 -11.24 7.48
CA SER A 189 -10.59 -10.66 6.34
C SER A 189 -10.06 -11.28 5.05
N ASP A 190 -10.94 -11.84 4.22
CA ASP A 190 -10.53 -12.46 2.95
C ASP A 190 -9.89 -11.42 2.02
N ALA A 191 -10.38 -10.19 2.04
CA ALA A 191 -9.76 -9.05 1.34
C ALA A 191 -8.31 -8.82 1.78
N LEU A 192 -8.02 -8.80 3.08
CA LEU A 192 -6.64 -8.62 3.57
C LEU A 192 -5.77 -9.87 3.32
N VAL A 193 -6.35 -11.07 3.41
CA VAL A 193 -5.66 -12.32 3.04
C VAL A 193 -5.30 -12.29 1.56
N LYS A 194 -6.17 -11.81 0.69
CA LYS A 194 -5.90 -11.63 -0.74
C LYS A 194 -4.70 -10.71 -0.97
N VAL A 195 -4.60 -9.59 -0.24
CA VAL A 195 -3.41 -8.73 -0.28
C VAL A 195 -2.15 -9.50 0.13
N CYS A 196 -2.21 -10.28 1.21
CA CYS A 196 -1.05 -11.07 1.66
C CYS A 196 -0.63 -12.13 0.65
N LYS A 197 -1.60 -12.75 -0.05
CA LYS A 197 -1.33 -13.75 -1.09
C LYS A 197 -0.74 -13.15 -2.35
N GLU A 198 -1.13 -11.94 -2.71
CA GLU A 198 -0.46 -11.18 -3.76
C GLU A 198 1.00 -10.91 -3.38
N LEU A 199 1.22 -10.47 -2.14
CA LEU A 199 2.57 -10.21 -1.64
C LEU A 199 3.45 -11.47 -1.68
N GLU A 200 2.92 -12.62 -1.26
CA GLU A 200 3.62 -13.91 -1.29
C GLU A 200 3.90 -14.41 -2.72
N SER A 201 3.09 -13.99 -3.69
CA SER A 201 3.26 -14.40 -5.10
C SER A 201 4.28 -13.53 -5.84
N ASN A 202 4.33 -12.23 -5.54
CA ASN A 202 5.13 -11.26 -6.27
C ASN A 202 6.46 -10.92 -5.58
N TYR A 203 6.58 -11.18 -4.29
CA TYR A 203 7.75 -10.83 -3.48
C TYR A 203 8.20 -12.02 -2.62
N ASP A 204 9.45 -12.01 -2.16
CA ASP A 204 10.01 -13.02 -1.25
C ASP A 204 9.53 -12.80 0.19
N ILE A 205 8.21 -12.76 0.39
CA ILE A 205 7.54 -12.49 1.66
C ILE A 205 6.53 -13.59 1.92
N VAL A 206 6.69 -14.34 3.00
CA VAL A 206 5.84 -15.52 3.24
C VAL A 206 4.61 -15.16 4.07
N TYR A 207 3.41 -15.50 3.58
CA TYR A 207 2.18 -15.26 4.33
C TYR A 207 1.93 -16.34 5.37
N ARG A 208 1.73 -15.93 6.63
CA ARG A 208 1.35 -16.83 7.73
C ARG A 208 0.32 -16.17 8.64
N GLU A 209 -0.59 -16.97 9.16
CA GLU A 209 -1.52 -16.58 10.21
C GLU A 209 -0.81 -16.59 11.57
N LEU A 210 -0.10 -15.50 11.89
CA LEU A 210 0.75 -15.42 13.07
C LEU A 210 0.00 -14.98 14.33
N LEU A 211 -1.17 -14.35 14.20
CA LEU A 211 -1.93 -13.78 15.31
C LEU A 211 -3.32 -14.39 15.37
N SER A 212 -3.68 -14.93 16.53
CA SER A 212 -5.03 -15.42 16.81
C SER A 212 -5.69 -14.58 17.89
N ARG A 213 -7.03 -14.55 17.89
CA ARG A 213 -7.79 -13.88 18.94
C ARG A 213 -8.11 -14.89 20.05
N ALA A 214 -7.60 -14.63 21.26
CA ALA A 214 -7.79 -15.53 22.39
C ALA A 214 -9.24 -15.54 22.92
N GLU A 215 -9.96 -14.42 22.81
CA GLU A 215 -11.33 -14.26 23.31
C GLU A 215 -12.18 -13.29 22.46
N HIS A 216 -13.49 -13.52 22.41
CA HIS A 216 -14.43 -12.56 21.84
C HIS A 216 -14.45 -11.28 22.69
N ARG A 217 -14.05 -10.14 22.11
CA ARG A 217 -14.15 -8.80 22.73
C ARG A 217 -15.27 -7.97 22.07
N PRO A 218 -15.63 -6.75 22.50
CA PRO A 218 -16.54 -5.86 21.75
C PRO A 218 -15.83 -4.96 20.72
N GLN A 219 -16.53 -4.53 19.65
CA GLN A 219 -15.89 -3.77 18.56
C GLN A 219 -15.34 -2.43 19.06
N GLN A 220 -14.10 -2.10 18.70
CA GLN A 220 -13.42 -0.88 19.19
C GLN A 220 -14.16 0.43 18.87
N LYS A 221 -14.92 0.46 17.79
CA LYS A 221 -15.70 1.64 17.36
C LYS A 221 -16.72 2.09 18.41
N ASN A 222 -17.06 1.21 19.35
CA ASN A 222 -17.99 1.48 20.45
C ASN A 222 -17.33 2.26 21.60
N TYR A 223 -16.00 2.37 21.64
CA TYR A 223 -15.29 3.13 22.67
C TYR A 223 -14.98 4.55 22.21
N ASN A 224 -15.39 5.50 23.04
CA ASN A 224 -15.25 6.93 22.79
C ASN A 224 -13.91 7.48 23.29
N LYS A 225 -13.28 6.84 24.28
CA LYS A 225 -12.00 7.29 24.84
C LYS A 225 -10.85 6.46 24.30
N ASN A 226 -9.70 7.11 24.10
CA ASN A 226 -8.49 6.44 23.62
C ASN A 226 -8.09 5.30 24.56
N LYS A 227 -8.01 5.56 25.87
CA LYS A 227 -7.61 4.55 26.87
C LYS A 227 -8.45 3.28 26.82
N GLU A 228 -9.78 3.41 26.72
CA GLU A 228 -10.71 2.28 26.61
C GLU A 228 -10.42 1.39 25.39
N ARG A 229 -9.93 1.98 24.28
CA ARG A 229 -9.54 1.20 23.09
C ARG A 229 -8.27 0.38 23.33
N TRP A 230 -7.32 0.91 24.09
CA TRP A 230 -6.10 0.18 24.47
C TRP A 230 -6.40 -0.93 25.47
N GLU A 231 -7.22 -0.64 26.49
CA GLU A 231 -7.68 -1.63 27.48
C GLU A 231 -8.44 -2.79 26.81
N ASN A 232 -9.19 -2.53 25.73
CA ASN A 232 -9.89 -3.58 24.98
C ASN A 232 -8.96 -4.44 24.12
N GLN A 233 -7.74 -4.00 23.82
CA GLN A 233 -6.81 -4.75 22.97
C GLN A 233 -5.76 -5.52 23.75
N ASP A 234 -5.36 -5.00 24.89
CA ASP A 234 -4.37 -5.64 25.76
C ASP A 234 -4.83 -7.06 26.13
N GLY A 235 -3.96 -8.04 25.89
CA GLY A 235 -4.25 -9.48 26.07
C GLY A 235 -5.37 -10.04 25.19
N SER A 236 -5.86 -9.32 24.18
CA SER A 236 -6.98 -9.77 23.33
C SER A 236 -6.57 -10.71 22.20
N ILE A 237 -5.27 -10.79 21.92
CA ILE A 237 -4.69 -11.58 20.84
C ILE A 237 -3.43 -12.27 21.35
N SER A 238 -3.02 -13.34 20.69
CA SER A 238 -1.82 -14.10 20.99
C SER A 238 -1.17 -14.62 19.72
N THR A 239 0.16 -14.70 19.73
CA THR A 239 0.91 -15.27 18.61
C THR A 239 0.69 -16.79 18.54
N THR A 240 0.53 -17.33 17.33
CA THR A 240 0.22 -18.76 17.09
C THR A 240 1.44 -19.67 17.14
N ARG A 241 2.65 -19.10 17.04
CA ARG A 241 3.93 -19.82 17.09
C ARG A 241 5.05 -18.92 17.59
N SER A 242 6.15 -19.50 18.05
CA SER A 242 7.39 -18.77 18.26
C SER A 242 8.02 -18.34 16.93
N LEU A 243 8.70 -17.20 16.97
CA LEU A 243 9.46 -16.59 15.89
C LEU A 243 10.95 -16.61 16.26
N SER A 244 11.81 -16.53 15.24
CA SER A 244 13.26 -16.66 15.30
C SER A 244 13.95 -15.50 14.58
N GLY A 245 13.61 -14.28 14.98
CA GLY A 245 14.25 -13.06 14.47
C GLY A 245 13.72 -12.59 13.11
N GLU A 246 12.58 -13.09 12.64
CA GLU A 246 11.95 -12.59 11.41
C GLU A 246 11.48 -11.14 11.57
N THR A 247 11.51 -10.40 10.46
CA THR A 247 10.82 -9.12 10.30
C THR A 247 9.41 -9.36 9.77
N VAL A 248 8.40 -8.89 10.50
CA VAL A 248 6.98 -9.17 10.20
C VAL A 248 6.26 -7.92 9.72
N LEU A 249 5.59 -8.02 8.58
CA LEU A 249 4.60 -7.06 8.11
C LEU A 249 3.21 -7.43 8.66
N LEU A 250 2.64 -6.56 9.49
CA LEU A 250 1.32 -6.72 10.09
C LEU A 250 0.29 -5.88 9.34
N LEU A 251 -0.65 -6.52 8.63
CA LEU A 251 -1.73 -5.86 7.92
C LEU A 251 -2.96 -5.62 8.77
N ASP A 252 -3.57 -4.46 8.63
CA ASP A 252 -4.90 -4.14 9.14
C ASP A 252 -5.65 -3.28 8.11
N ASP A 253 -6.97 -3.19 8.20
CA ASP A 253 -7.75 -2.41 7.24
C ASP A 253 -7.59 -0.90 7.49
N VAL A 254 -7.88 -0.45 8.71
CA VAL A 254 -7.94 0.94 9.10
C VAL A 254 -7.42 1.09 10.52
N THR A 255 -6.36 1.87 10.67
CA THR A 255 -5.95 2.33 12.00
C THR A 255 -6.60 3.67 12.33
N THR A 256 -7.04 3.80 13.60
CA THR A 256 -7.55 5.07 14.15
C THR A 256 -6.70 5.58 15.30
N SER A 257 -6.52 4.77 16.35
CA SER A 257 -5.60 5.04 17.46
C SER A 257 -4.29 4.25 17.36
N GLY A 258 -4.23 3.27 16.45
CA GLY A 258 -3.13 2.32 16.37
C GLY A 258 -3.06 1.28 17.49
N ALA A 259 -4.08 1.18 18.35
CA ALA A 259 -4.09 0.22 19.45
C ALA A 259 -3.96 -1.23 18.95
N SER A 260 -4.80 -1.66 18.00
CA SER A 260 -4.79 -3.03 17.46
C SER A 260 -3.40 -3.42 16.94
N VAL A 261 -2.90 -2.65 15.98
CA VAL A 261 -1.61 -2.91 15.32
C VAL A 261 -0.45 -2.80 16.30
N THR A 262 -0.52 -1.91 17.30
CA THR A 262 0.51 -1.83 18.34
C THR A 262 0.52 -3.06 19.24
N VAL A 263 -0.63 -3.53 19.69
CA VAL A 263 -0.68 -4.77 20.49
C VAL A 263 -0.18 -5.95 19.65
N GLY A 264 -0.63 -6.09 18.40
CA GLY A 264 -0.17 -7.17 17.52
C GLY A 264 1.34 -7.13 17.27
N LYS A 265 1.90 -5.93 17.08
CA LYS A 265 3.34 -5.72 16.96
C LYS A 265 4.10 -6.23 18.20
N ASN A 266 3.64 -5.87 19.41
CA ASN A 266 4.34 -6.28 20.63
C ASN A 266 4.21 -7.80 20.86
N GLU A 267 3.04 -8.41 20.61
CA GLU A 267 2.87 -9.88 20.67
C GLU A 267 3.80 -10.63 19.71
N LEU A 268 4.03 -10.10 18.50
CA LEU A 268 4.95 -10.70 17.53
C LEU A 268 6.41 -10.58 17.99
N GLU A 269 6.81 -9.43 18.52
CA GLU A 269 8.18 -9.22 19.05
C GLU A 269 8.44 -10.03 20.32
N ASP A 270 7.46 -10.12 21.23
CA ASP A 270 7.54 -10.95 22.43
C ASP A 270 7.63 -12.45 22.07
N ALA A 271 7.04 -12.85 20.94
CA ALA A 271 7.17 -14.19 20.39
C ALA A 271 8.52 -14.46 19.68
N GLY A 272 9.39 -13.45 19.54
CA GLY A 272 10.74 -13.58 18.99
C GLY A 272 10.96 -12.93 17.62
N ALA A 273 10.03 -12.14 17.10
CA ALA A 273 10.29 -11.33 15.89
C ALA A 273 11.40 -10.30 16.17
N ASN A 274 12.28 -10.06 15.20
CA ASN A 274 13.27 -8.98 15.32
C ASN A 274 12.60 -7.60 15.24
N GLN A 275 11.58 -7.49 14.40
CA GLN A 275 10.79 -6.27 14.23
C GLN A 275 9.41 -6.61 13.68
N ALA A 276 8.38 -5.90 14.13
CA ALA A 276 7.07 -5.89 13.46
C ALA A 276 6.63 -4.48 13.07
N ILE A 277 6.14 -4.34 11.83
CA ILE A 277 5.76 -3.06 11.21
C ILE A 277 4.31 -3.15 10.73
N GLY A 278 3.53 -2.10 11.02
CA GLY A 278 2.14 -2.03 10.60
C GLY A 278 1.99 -1.47 9.19
N LEU A 279 1.21 -2.16 8.35
CA LEU A 279 0.68 -1.62 7.11
C LEU A 279 -0.85 -1.61 7.16
N CYS A 280 -1.44 -0.42 7.11
CA CYS A 280 -2.89 -0.28 7.02
C CYS A 280 -3.28 0.20 5.63
N LEU A 281 -4.39 -0.29 5.08
CA LEU A 281 -4.94 0.32 3.87
C LEU A 281 -5.27 1.79 4.14
N GLY A 282 -5.89 2.09 5.29
CA GLY A 282 -6.29 3.43 5.67
C GLY A 282 -5.75 3.89 7.03
N ILE A 283 -5.35 5.16 7.13
CA ILE A 283 -5.09 5.82 8.41
C ILE A 283 -6.11 6.92 8.64
N SER A 284 -6.85 6.84 9.75
CA SER A 284 -7.75 7.92 10.14
C SER A 284 -6.98 9.06 10.79
N LYS A 285 -7.06 10.27 10.23
CA LYS A 285 -6.56 11.49 10.88
C LYS A 285 -7.40 11.80 12.13
N ARG A 286 -7.00 11.26 13.29
CA ARG A 286 -7.45 11.69 14.63
C ARG A 286 -6.31 12.14 15.53
N SER A 287 -5.07 11.75 15.26
CA SER A 287 -3.89 12.36 15.86
C SER A 287 -3.49 13.58 15.04
N ARG A 288 -3.25 14.70 15.74
CA ARG A 288 -2.71 15.93 15.16
C ARG A 288 -1.65 15.60 14.12
N SER A 289 -1.94 16.05 12.91
CA SER A 289 -0.99 16.15 11.82
C SER A 289 0.33 16.68 12.36
N ILE A 290 1.38 15.86 12.31
CA ILE A 290 2.75 16.39 12.31
C ILE A 290 3.12 16.91 10.91
N TYR A 291 2.21 16.81 9.94
CA TYR A 291 2.23 17.69 8.77
C TYR A 291 1.71 19.05 9.23
N GLY A 292 2.63 19.91 9.65
CA GLY A 292 2.38 21.34 9.65
C GLY A 292 2.07 21.74 8.21
N THR A 293 0.79 21.89 7.88
CA THR A 293 0.38 22.87 6.88
C THR A 293 0.65 24.24 7.48
N VAL A 294 1.30 25.06 6.66
CA VAL A 294 1.71 26.45 6.88
C VAL A 294 0.64 27.28 7.59
#